data_AF-A0A959TC77-F1
#
_entry.id   AF-A0A959TC77-F1
#
_cell.length_a   1.000
_cell.length_b   1.000
_cell.length_c   1.000
_cell.angle_alpha   90.00
_cell.angle_beta   90.00
_cell.angle_gamma   90.00
#
_symmetry.space_group_name_H-M   'P 1'
#
loop_
_entity.id
_entity.type
_entity.pdbx_description
1 polymer ?
#
loop_
_entity_poly.entity_id
_entity_poly.type
_entity_poly.pdbx_seq_one_letter_code
_entity_poly.pdbx_strand_id
1 'polypeptide(L)'
;KGHQLLCDTFAALCKAGVAKDWELWIAGTGELHEAVMNSPSGRHERIRHLGFVQAPDMPDVMAQCGVFVLPSTFEPWGVVVHEHAAAGFPLVLSDAVGAGERFL
;
A
#
# COMPACT_ATOMS: atom_id res chain seq x y z
N LYS A 1 -9.25 -3.18 2.15
CA LYS A 1 -7.93 -2.71 1.69
C LYS A 1 -6.77 -3.68 1.92
N GLY A 2 -6.89 -4.71 2.79
CA GLY A 2 -5.89 -5.79 2.84
C GLY A 2 -4.53 -5.41 3.46
N HIS A 3 -4.44 -4.35 4.26
CA HIS A 3 -3.16 -3.90 4.84
C HIS A 3 -2.45 -4.96 5.69
N GLN A 4 -3.19 -5.78 6.46
CA GLN A 4 -2.59 -6.86 7.24
C GLN A 4 -1.90 -7.89 6.33
N LEU A 5 -2.61 -8.36 5.29
CA LEU A 5 -2.05 -9.27 4.29
C LEU A 5 -0.80 -8.68 3.62
N LEU A 6 -0.82 -7.38 3.33
CA LEU A 6 0.32 -6.69 2.73
C LEU A 6 1.52 -6.65 3.69
N CYS A 7 1.30 -6.35 4.98
CA CYS A 7 2.35 -6.38 6.00
C CYS A 7 2.94 -7.78 6.17
N ASP A 8 2.08 -8.80 6.27
CA ASP A 8 2.51 -10.20 6.43
C ASP A 8 3.35 -10.66 5.23
N THR A 9 2.88 -10.34 4.02
CA THR A 9 3.58 -10.69 2.77
C THR A 9 4.92 -9.95 2.68
N PHE A 10 4.95 -8.66 2.96
CA PHE A 10 6.17 -7.86 2.89
C PHE A 10 7.21 -8.32 3.92
N ALA A 11 6.81 -8.56 5.17
CA ALA A 11 7.69 -9.11 6.20
C ALA A 11 8.25 -10.49 5.80
N ALA A 12 7.45 -11.34 5.15
CA ALA A 12 7.93 -12.62 4.61
C ALA A 12 8.96 -12.42 3.48
N LEU A 13 8.76 -11.45 2.58
CA LEU A 13 9.71 -11.10 1.53
C LEU A 13 11.04 -10.54 2.10
N CYS A 14 10.97 -9.75 3.16
CA CYS A 14 12.16 -9.30 3.90
C CYS A 14 12.91 -10.49 4.50
N LYS A 15 12.21 -11.39 5.19
CA LYS A 15 12.81 -12.60 5.78
C LYS A 15 13.46 -13.51 4.74
N ALA A 16 12.87 -13.61 3.54
CA ALA A 16 13.41 -14.40 2.44
C ALA A 16 14.57 -13.71 1.70
N GLY A 17 14.92 -12.46 2.06
CA GLY A 17 15.99 -11.69 1.41
C GLY A 17 15.67 -11.21 0.00
N VAL A 18 14.42 -11.34 -0.45
CA VAL A 18 14.00 -10.95 -1.81
C VAL A 18 13.50 -9.51 -1.89
N ALA A 19 13.10 -8.92 -0.77
CA ALA A 19 12.70 -7.51 -0.69
C ALA A 19 13.86 -6.52 -0.94
N LYS A 20 15.12 -6.99 -0.93
CA LYS A 20 16.33 -6.16 -1.11
C LYS A 20 16.32 -4.95 -0.17
N ASP A 21 16.24 -3.73 -0.70
CA ASP A 21 16.24 -2.47 0.06
C ASP A 21 14.88 -1.76 0.05
N TRP A 22 13.82 -2.43 -0.41
CA TRP A 22 12.49 -1.85 -0.43
C TRP A 22 11.95 -1.61 0.99
N GLU A 23 11.11 -0.59 1.09
CA GLU A 23 10.26 -0.30 2.24
C GLU A 23 8.78 -0.38 1.82
N LEU A 24 7.90 -0.61 2.80
CA LEU A 24 6.45 -0.56 2.60
C LEU A 24 5.89 0.64 3.35
N TRP A 25 5.34 1.60 2.61
CA TRP A 25 4.76 2.81 3.19
C TRP A 25 3.24 2.72 3.16
N ILE A 26 2.60 2.90 4.31
CA ILE A 26 1.15 2.84 4.47
C ILE A 26 0.66 4.24 4.84
N ALA A 27 0.05 4.92 3.87
CA ALA A 27 -0.61 6.21 4.05
C ALA A 27 -2.12 6.00 4.25
N GLY A 28 -2.64 6.55 5.34
CA GLY A 28 -4.04 6.49 5.71
C GLY A 28 -4.26 5.95 7.12
N THR A 29 -5.40 6.30 7.69
CA THR A 29 -5.91 5.78 8.95
C THR A 29 -7.26 5.10 8.71
N GLY A 30 -7.77 4.42 9.74
CA GLY A 30 -9.06 3.75 9.71
C GLY A 30 -9.19 2.83 10.92
N GLU A 31 -10.34 2.15 11.03
CA GLU A 31 -10.66 1.29 12.18
C GLU A 31 -9.59 0.22 12.45
N LEU A 32 -8.94 -0.28 11.39
CA LEU A 32 -7.91 -1.32 11.49
C LEU A 32 -6.48 -0.77 11.63
N HIS A 33 -6.27 0.55 11.61
CA HIS A 33 -4.93 1.16 11.61
C HIS A 33 -4.10 0.70 12.80
N GLU A 34 -4.62 0.87 14.02
CA GLU A 34 -3.93 0.47 15.26
C GLU A 34 -3.67 -1.04 15.30
N ALA A 35 -4.64 -1.85 14.88
CA ALA A 35 -4.50 -3.30 14.88
C ALA A 35 -3.39 -3.77 13.93
N VAL A 36 -3.33 -3.20 12.72
CA VAL A 36 -2.30 -3.52 11.72
C VAL A 36 -0.94 -3.01 12.16
N MET A 37 -0.84 -1.74 12.58
CA MET A 37 0.41 -1.14 13.04
C MET A 37 1.01 -1.90 14.24
N ASN A 38 0.17 -2.41 15.14
CA ASN A 38 0.61 -3.16 16.31
C ASN A 38 0.79 -4.67 16.08
N SER A 39 0.47 -5.19 14.88
CA SER A 39 0.68 -6.59 14.55
C SER A 39 2.17 -6.95 14.47
N PRO A 40 2.55 -8.23 14.65
CA PRO A 40 3.96 -8.64 14.56
C PRO A 40 4.64 -8.25 13.24
N SER A 41 3.93 -8.38 12.11
CA SER A 41 4.43 -7.98 10.80
C SER A 41 4.39 -6.47 10.61
N GLY A 42 3.33 -5.79 11.06
CA GLY A 42 3.17 -4.35 10.93
C GLY A 42 4.22 -3.53 11.69
N ARG A 43 4.86 -4.11 12.71
CA ARG A 43 5.99 -3.53 13.45
C ARG A 43 7.36 -3.76 12.80
N HIS A 44 7.41 -4.41 11.63
CA HIS A 44 8.67 -4.63 10.93
C HIS A 44 9.34 -3.29 10.60
N GLU A 45 10.65 -3.18 10.81
CA GLU A 45 11.40 -1.91 10.76
C GLU A 45 11.32 -1.18 9.41
N ARG A 46 11.07 -1.93 8.33
CA ARG A 46 10.90 -1.43 6.95
C ARG A 46 9.45 -1.16 6.55
N ILE A 47 8.51 -1.23 7.49
CA ILE A 47 7.11 -0.84 7.28
C ILE A 47 6.88 0.49 7.99
N ARG A 48 6.53 1.52 7.21
CA ARG A 48 6.32 2.87 7.68
C ARG A 48 4.84 3.21 7.64
N HIS A 49 4.23 3.36 8.81
CA HIS A 49 2.87 3.86 8.95
C HIS A 49 2.91 5.38 8.99
N LEU A 50 2.51 6.03 7.90
CA LEU A 50 2.55 7.50 7.78
C LEU A 50 1.35 8.17 8.47
N GLY A 51 0.35 7.39 8.86
CA GLY A 51 -0.92 7.91 9.36
C GLY A 51 -1.68 8.67 8.28
N PHE A 52 -2.48 9.65 8.68
CA PHE A 52 -3.27 10.44 7.74
C PHE A 52 -2.38 11.48 7.05
N VAL A 53 -2.31 11.44 5.72
CA VAL A 53 -1.58 12.40 4.88
C VAL A 53 -2.59 13.29 4.16
N GLN A 54 -2.39 14.60 4.17
CA GLN A 54 -3.28 15.53 3.47
C GLN A 54 -3.10 15.40 1.96
N ALA A 55 -4.18 15.64 1.19
CA ALA A 55 -4.13 15.53 -0.26
C ALA A 55 -3.02 16.37 -0.93
N PRO A 56 -2.72 17.62 -0.49
CA PRO A 56 -1.62 18.40 -1.05
C PRO A 56 -0.22 17.81 -0.78
N ASP A 57 -0.07 16.99 0.27
CA ASP A 57 1.21 16.41 0.68
C ASP A 57 1.42 15.01 0.05
N MET A 58 0.36 14.39 -0.47
CA MET A 58 0.43 13.07 -1.10
C MET A 58 1.41 13.00 -2.28
N PRO A 59 1.52 14.02 -3.17
CA PRO A 59 2.51 14.02 -4.23
C PRO A 59 3.96 13.87 -3.73
N ASP A 60 4.31 14.49 -2.60
CA ASP A 60 5.66 14.39 -2.03
C ASP A 60 5.93 12.99 -1.46
N VAL A 61 4.90 12.34 -0.92
CA VAL A 61 4.97 10.92 -0.51
C VAL A 61 5.14 10.03 -1.73
N MET A 62 4.33 10.23 -2.77
CA MET A 62 4.38 9.46 -4.00
C MET A 62 5.73 9.63 -4.71
N ALA A 63 6.31 10.82 -4.74
CA ALA A 63 7.62 11.05 -5.36
C ALA A 63 8.77 10.20 -4.76
N GLN A 64 8.59 9.67 -3.55
CA GLN A 64 9.55 8.80 -2.86
C GLN A 64 9.25 7.30 -3.06
N CYS A 65 8.15 6.96 -3.72
CA CYS A 65 7.67 5.59 -3.93
C CYS A 65 7.78 5.18 -5.40
N GLY A 66 7.97 3.87 -5.66
CA GLY A 66 8.16 3.35 -7.02
C GLY A 66 7.04 2.44 -7.55
N VAL A 67 6.17 1.92 -6.68
CA VAL A 67 5.07 0.99 -7.03
C VAL A 67 3.91 1.23 -6.09
N PHE A 68 2.69 1.15 -6.60
CA PHE A 68 1.47 1.19 -5.79
C PHE A 68 0.86 -0.21 -5.70
N VAL A 69 0.45 -0.61 -4.49
CA VAL A 69 -0.15 -1.92 -4.23
C VAL A 69 -1.50 -1.75 -3.52
N LEU A 70 -2.54 -2.37 -4.07
CA LEU A 70 -3.88 -2.39 -3.46
C LEU A 70 -4.44 -3.82 -3.45
N PRO A 71 -4.22 -4.59 -2.37
CA PRO A 71 -4.68 -5.97 -2.23
C PRO A 71 -6.08 -6.03 -1.60
N SER A 72 -7.00 -5.20 -2.08
CA SER A 72 -8.36 -5.12 -1.54
C SER A 72 -9.16 -6.39 -1.83
N THR A 73 -9.77 -7.00 -0.81
CA THR A 73 -10.70 -8.12 -0.99
C THR A 73 -12.07 -7.70 -1.56
N PHE A 74 -12.36 -6.40 -1.51
CA PHE A 74 -13.51 -5.75 -2.14
C PHE A 74 -13.19 -4.27 -2.29
N GLU A 75 -13.26 -3.75 -3.51
CA GLU A 75 -13.10 -2.32 -3.82
C GLU A 75 -13.92 -2.02 -5.08
N PRO A 76 -15.10 -1.39 -4.97
CA PRO A 76 -16.02 -1.22 -6.10
C PRO A 76 -15.45 -0.32 -7.20
N TRP A 77 -14.54 0.59 -6.85
CA TRP A 77 -13.86 1.44 -7.81
C TRP A 77 -12.38 1.60 -7.44
N GLY A 78 -12.09 2.30 -6.34
CA GLY A 78 -10.72 2.61 -5.93
C GLY A 78 -10.18 3.85 -6.65
N VAL A 79 -10.67 5.04 -6.27
CA VAL A 79 -10.18 6.34 -6.81
C VAL A 79 -8.65 6.47 -6.69
N VAL A 80 -8.07 5.90 -5.63
CA VAL A 80 -6.61 5.84 -5.43
C VAL A 80 -5.87 5.18 -6.60
N VAL A 81 -6.50 4.23 -7.31
CA VAL A 81 -5.91 3.61 -8.50
C VAL A 81 -5.72 4.64 -9.60
N HIS A 82 -6.68 5.54 -9.79
CA HIS A 82 -6.61 6.59 -10.81
C HIS A 82 -5.49 7.58 -10.50
N GLU A 83 -5.37 7.98 -9.24
CA GLU A 83 -4.36 8.93 -8.77
C GLU A 83 -2.95 8.38 -9.04
N HIS A 84 -2.71 7.11 -8.71
CA HIS A 84 -1.43 6.46 -8.91
C HIS A 84 -1.17 6.15 -10.40
N ALA A 85 -2.19 5.74 -11.16
CA ALA A 85 -2.08 5.56 -12.60
C ALA A 85 -1.70 6.88 -13.31
N ALA A 86 -2.39 7.98 -12.98
CA ALA A 86 -2.12 9.30 -13.54
C ALA A 86 -0.73 9.83 -13.15
N ALA A 87 -0.22 9.43 -11.99
CA ALA A 87 1.15 9.71 -11.55
C ALA A 87 2.21 8.78 -12.18
N GLY A 88 1.81 7.85 -13.06
CA GLY A 88 2.73 6.96 -13.79
C GLY A 88 3.26 5.78 -12.99
N PHE A 89 2.59 5.39 -11.90
CA PHE A 89 3.02 4.26 -11.09
C PHE A 89 2.74 2.92 -11.79
N PRO A 90 3.66 1.96 -11.70
CA PRO A 90 3.32 0.55 -11.79
C PRO A 90 2.30 0.19 -10.70
N LEU A 91 1.25 -0.54 -11.08
CA LEU A 91 0.14 -0.89 -10.20
C LEU A 91 0.11 -2.41 -9.96
N VAL A 92 0.00 -2.81 -8.70
CA VAL A 92 -0.26 -4.20 -8.30
C VAL A 92 -1.60 -4.24 -7.57
N LEU A 93 -2.63 -4.68 -8.29
CA LEU A 93 -4.00 -4.70 -7.79
C LEU A 93 -4.47 -6.15 -7.65
N SER A 94 -5.31 -6.42 -6.66
CA SER A 94 -6.08 -7.66 -6.64
C SER A 94 -7.25 -7.59 -7.63
N ASP A 95 -7.71 -8.74 -8.12
CA ASP A 95 -8.84 -8.86 -9.06
C ASP A 95 -10.18 -8.32 -8.53
N ALA A 96 -10.28 -8.05 -7.22
CA ALA A 96 -11.47 -7.47 -6.60
C ALA A 96 -11.50 -5.92 -6.62
N VAL A 97 -10.59 -5.27 -7.34
CA VAL A 97 -10.53 -3.81 -7.53
C VAL A 97 -11.17 -3.43 -8.85
N GLY A 98 -12.34 -2.78 -8.80
CA GLY A 98 -13.13 -2.43 -9.98
C GLY A 98 -12.43 -1.51 -10.99
N ALA A 99 -11.57 -0.59 -10.53
CA ALA A 99 -10.78 0.24 -11.45
C ALA A 99 -9.67 -0.53 -12.20
N GLY A 100 -9.33 -1.76 -11.78
CA GLY A 100 -8.26 -2.54 -12.40
C GLY A 100 -8.44 -2.72 -13.90
N GLU A 101 -9.66 -3.05 -14.36
CA GLU A 101 -10.00 -3.27 -15.78
C GLU A 101 -9.76 -2.05 -16.69
N ARG A 102 -9.53 -0.86 -16.12
CA ARG A 102 -9.41 0.40 -16.87
C ARG A 102 -7.99 0.94 -16.93
N PHE A 103 -7.10 0.50 -16.04
CA PHE A 103 -5.75 1.06 -15.88
C PHE A 103 -4.62 0.02 -15.91
N LEU A 104 -4.97 -1.27 -15.98
CA LEU A 104 -4.06 -2.38 -16.29
C LEU A 104 -4.36 -2.92 -17.69
#